data_AF-A0A944ZZK4-F1
#
_entry.id   AF-A0A944ZZK4-F1
#
_cell.length_a   1.000
_cell.length_b   1.000
_cell.length_c   1.000
_cell.angle_alpha   90.00
_cell.angle_beta   90.00
_cell.angle_gamma   90.00
#
_symmetry.space_group_name_H-M   'P 1'
#
loop_
_entity.id
_entity.type
_entity.pdbx_description
1 polymer ?
#
loop_
_entity_poly.entity_id
_entity_poly.type
_entity_poly.pdbx_seq_one_letter_code
_entity_poly.pdbx_strand_id
1 'polypeptide(L)'
;MSVALVFLILRIFFDEKISAVCALLFALHPLQVESVSWISGRKDLLASAFFLGSTYTYLQWKNDAQKKVLSVGLFACGLLSKVSIFPLPLALLLFDYLRGEKLSASHLKEKVPYFGLSLVFLVIAIIGKKTQVADPFSSIILSPAAFLLTVKHVLLPSGLSIFYPFVSEVSLGHQLVVSGLVLIITLGVSCLISYKRTRSVIFCVLWFGILLTPSLVNMQRGGELSIPDLYLTSDRYAYLALLGPVFLVGFLLQKTSWKLPLLIIAVFGCITIAQQGYWNNSSALFGRVVDTNQPSHVAYTNLGGFAVQAGNIEGAETLFEEALSARRTTRALFNLAQIKAHLGKTEDAIKLYEELLLLTPDDKSARNKLQKLL
;
A
#
# COMPACT_ATOMS: atom_id res chain seq x y z
N MET A 1 -18.23 -3.07 8.62
CA MET A 1 -17.99 -4.51 8.88
C MET A 1 -16.59 -4.78 9.43
N SER A 2 -15.50 -4.44 8.73
CA SER A 2 -14.12 -4.70 9.20
C SER A 2 -13.81 -4.12 10.58
N VAL A 3 -14.21 -2.87 10.87
CA VAL A 3 -14.02 -2.23 12.18
C VAL A 3 -14.72 -3.01 13.31
N ALA A 4 -15.92 -3.53 13.05
CA ALA A 4 -16.64 -4.35 14.01
C ALA A 4 -15.91 -5.67 14.29
N LEU A 5 -15.37 -6.34 13.25
CA LEU A 5 -14.54 -7.53 13.42
C LEU A 5 -13.25 -7.24 14.20
N VAL A 6 -12.61 -6.09 13.94
CA VAL A 6 -11.45 -5.63 14.71
C VAL A 6 -11.81 -5.46 16.19
N PHE A 7 -12.91 -4.77 16.48
CA PHE A 7 -13.41 -4.62 17.86
C PHE A 7 -13.66 -5.98 18.53
N LEU A 8 -14.33 -6.91 17.84
CA LEU A 8 -14.62 -8.24 18.37
C LEU A 8 -13.36 -9.07 18.63
N ILE A 9 -12.34 -8.96 17.79
CA ILE A 9 -11.03 -9.62 18.02
C ILE A 9 -10.33 -8.98 19.22
N LEU A 10 -10.32 -7.64 19.32
CA LEU A 10 -9.69 -6.93 20.44
C LEU A 10 -10.34 -7.29 21.78
N ARG A 11 -11.66 -7.48 21.82
CA ARG A 11 -12.42 -7.89 23.02
C ARG A 11 -11.99 -9.24 23.61
N ILE A 12 -11.29 -10.07 22.84
CA ILE A 12 -10.74 -11.35 23.30
C ILE A 12 -9.51 -11.10 24.20
N PHE A 13 -8.79 -10.00 24.00
CA PHE A 13 -7.51 -9.71 24.67
C PHE A 13 -7.56 -8.50 25.61
N PHE A 14 -8.54 -7.62 25.44
CA PHE A 14 -8.67 -6.36 26.17
C PHE A 14 -10.10 -6.18 26.71
N ASP A 15 -10.26 -5.31 27.71
CA ASP A 15 -11.59 -4.89 28.16
C ASP A 15 -12.33 -4.08 27.07
N GLU A 16 -13.60 -3.80 27.32
CA GLU A 16 -14.49 -3.19 26.34
C GLU A 16 -14.05 -1.78 25.93
N LYS A 17 -13.58 -0.98 26.89
CA LYS A 17 -13.21 0.41 26.66
C LYS A 17 -11.92 0.47 25.83
N ILE A 18 -10.91 -0.32 26.20
CA ILE A 18 -9.66 -0.39 25.43
C ILE A 18 -9.94 -0.90 24.01
N SER A 19 -10.78 -1.94 23.88
CA SER A 19 -11.17 -2.48 22.57
C SER A 19 -11.85 -1.44 21.69
N ALA A 20 -12.76 -0.62 22.25
CA ALA A 20 -13.45 0.44 21.53
C ALA A 20 -12.48 1.54 21.07
N VAL A 21 -11.59 2.00 21.97
CA VAL A 21 -10.56 3.01 21.64
C VAL A 21 -9.63 2.51 20.53
N CYS A 22 -9.13 1.28 20.62
CA CYS A 22 -8.27 0.68 19.60
C CYS A 22 -9.00 0.48 18.26
N ALA A 23 -10.28 0.06 18.27
CA ALA A 23 -11.07 -0.07 17.06
C ALA A 23 -11.35 1.29 16.39
N LEU A 24 -11.60 2.33 17.18
CA LEU A 24 -11.73 3.70 16.67
C LEU A 24 -10.41 4.24 16.12
N LEU A 25 -9.30 3.98 16.80
CA LEU A 25 -7.97 4.32 16.30
C LEU A 25 -7.69 3.63 14.96
N PHE A 26 -8.01 2.34 14.84
CA PHE A 26 -7.91 1.63 13.58
C PHE A 26 -8.77 2.26 12.48
N ALA A 27 -10.01 2.64 12.80
CA ALA A 27 -10.98 3.15 11.84
C ALA A 27 -10.66 4.58 11.35
N LEU A 28 -10.18 5.44 12.26
CA LEU A 28 -9.92 6.86 12.02
C LEU A 28 -8.46 7.17 11.65
N HIS A 29 -7.60 6.15 11.56
CA HIS A 29 -6.23 6.34 11.10
C HIS A 29 -6.21 6.80 9.63
N PRO A 30 -5.50 7.88 9.25
CA PRO A 30 -5.57 8.44 7.88
C PRO A 30 -5.14 7.47 6.77
N LEU A 31 -4.23 6.53 7.06
CA LEU A 31 -3.87 5.44 6.15
C LEU A 31 -5.06 4.60 5.64
N GLN A 32 -6.17 4.56 6.38
CA GLN A 32 -7.35 3.79 5.94
C GLN A 32 -8.13 4.46 4.80
N VAL A 33 -7.92 5.76 4.58
CA VAL A 33 -8.71 6.55 3.62
C VAL A 33 -8.62 5.97 2.21
N GLU A 34 -7.42 5.60 1.75
CA GLU A 34 -7.23 5.01 0.41
C GLU A 34 -8.05 3.73 0.25
N SER A 35 -8.02 2.83 1.25
CA SER A 35 -8.71 1.54 1.16
C SER A 35 -10.23 1.69 1.10
N VAL A 36 -10.77 2.74 1.71
CA VAL A 36 -12.22 2.99 1.80
C VAL A 36 -12.73 3.84 0.64
N SER A 37 -11.99 4.88 0.26
CA SER A 37 -12.43 5.87 -0.72
C SER A 37 -12.18 5.43 -2.16
N TRP A 38 -11.20 4.55 -2.38
CA TRP A 38 -10.85 4.10 -3.73
C TRP A 38 -11.74 2.95 -4.19
N ILE A 39 -12.66 3.22 -5.13
CA ILE A 39 -13.65 2.23 -5.62
C ILE A 39 -13.01 0.99 -6.28
N SER A 40 -11.85 1.14 -6.91
CA SER A 40 -11.10 0.01 -7.48
C SER A 40 -10.44 -0.87 -6.41
N GLY A 41 -10.34 -0.36 -5.17
CA GLY A 41 -9.82 -1.04 -3.99
C GLY A 41 -10.83 -1.92 -3.27
N ARG A 42 -12.10 -2.02 -3.71
CA ARG A 42 -13.15 -2.82 -3.02
C ARG A 42 -12.77 -4.26 -2.71
N LYS A 43 -12.00 -4.91 -3.59
CA LYS A 43 -11.46 -6.27 -3.37
C LYS A 43 -10.57 -6.36 -2.14
N ASP A 44 -9.88 -5.28 -1.77
CA ASP A 44 -8.97 -5.20 -0.63
C ASP A 44 -9.76 -5.21 0.69
N LEU A 45 -10.84 -4.43 0.75
CA LEU A 45 -11.75 -4.42 1.90
C LEU A 45 -12.47 -5.75 2.08
N LEU A 46 -12.94 -6.36 0.97
CA LEU A 46 -13.61 -7.65 1.01
C LEU A 46 -12.68 -8.76 1.49
N ALA A 47 -11.46 -8.83 0.96
CA ALA A 47 -10.44 -9.78 1.42
C ALA A 47 -10.07 -9.54 2.90
N SER A 48 -9.98 -8.28 3.33
CA SER A 48 -9.70 -7.91 4.73
C SER A 48 -10.83 -8.34 5.67
N ALA A 49 -12.08 -8.16 5.26
CA ALA A 49 -13.24 -8.64 6.01
C ALA A 49 -13.22 -10.16 6.20
N PHE A 50 -12.94 -10.92 5.13
CA PHE A 50 -12.83 -12.37 5.20
C PHE A 50 -11.63 -12.82 6.04
N PHE A 51 -10.49 -12.14 5.94
CA PHE A 51 -9.31 -12.38 6.78
C PHE A 51 -9.63 -12.21 8.27
N LEU A 52 -10.29 -11.10 8.64
CA LEU A 52 -10.66 -10.81 10.02
C LEU A 52 -11.76 -11.75 10.53
N GLY A 53 -12.75 -12.09 9.69
CA GLY A 53 -13.78 -13.06 10.02
C GLY A 53 -13.18 -14.44 10.28
N SER A 54 -12.31 -14.91 9.39
CA SER A 54 -11.56 -16.16 9.56
C SER A 54 -10.77 -16.16 10.88
N THR A 55 -10.04 -15.08 11.15
CA THR A 55 -9.29 -14.88 12.40
C THR A 55 -10.20 -14.93 13.62
N TYR A 56 -11.30 -14.18 13.65
CA TYR A 56 -12.24 -14.15 14.77
C TYR A 56 -12.85 -15.53 15.04
N THR A 57 -13.32 -16.21 13.99
CA THR A 57 -13.90 -17.56 14.11
C THR A 57 -12.86 -18.56 14.61
N TYR A 58 -11.61 -18.47 14.13
CA TYR A 58 -10.49 -19.29 14.60
C TYR A 58 -10.24 -19.08 16.10
N LEU A 59 -10.18 -17.82 16.55
CA LEU A 59 -9.91 -17.50 17.96
C LEU A 59 -11.02 -17.97 18.91
N GLN A 60 -12.24 -18.18 18.40
CA GLN A 60 -13.40 -18.66 19.15
C GLN A 60 -13.63 -20.17 19.01
N TRP A 61 -12.84 -20.84 18.19
CA TRP A 61 -12.96 -22.27 17.96
C TRP A 61 -12.34 -23.04 19.14
N LYS A 62 -13.19 -23.48 20.08
CA LYS A 62 -12.83 -24.40 21.17
C LYS A 62 -13.39 -25.80 20.86
N ASN A 63 -12.67 -26.61 20.08
CA ASN A 63 -13.08 -27.95 19.62
C ASN A 63 -14.37 -28.02 18.76
N ASP A 64 -14.94 -26.88 18.39
CA ASP A 64 -16.10 -26.74 17.50
C ASP A 64 -15.75 -26.93 16.00
N ALA A 65 -16.11 -28.09 15.44
CA ALA A 65 -15.84 -28.41 14.03
C ALA A 65 -16.51 -27.47 13.02
N GLN A 66 -17.68 -26.88 13.34
CA GLN A 66 -18.36 -25.97 12.42
C GLN A 66 -17.60 -24.65 12.31
N LYS A 67 -17.13 -24.10 13.45
CA LYS A 67 -16.27 -22.91 13.45
C LYS A 67 -14.97 -23.13 12.71
N LYS A 68 -14.37 -24.33 12.81
CA LYS A 68 -13.20 -24.69 11.99
C LYS A 68 -13.47 -24.54 10.50
N VAL A 69 -14.52 -25.21 10.01
CA VAL A 69 -14.88 -25.20 8.58
C VAL A 69 -15.22 -23.79 8.13
N LEU A 70 -15.98 -23.04 8.93
CA LEU A 70 -16.31 -21.65 8.63
C LEU A 70 -15.06 -20.77 8.54
N SER A 71 -14.12 -20.89 9.48
CA SER A 71 -12.89 -20.09 9.47
C SER A 71 -12.04 -20.38 8.21
N VAL A 72 -11.88 -21.65 7.84
CA VAL A 72 -11.18 -22.05 6.60
C VAL A 72 -11.94 -21.55 5.35
N GLY A 73 -13.27 -21.69 5.33
CA GLY A 73 -14.13 -21.24 4.23
C GLY A 73 -14.07 -19.72 4.03
N LEU A 74 -14.11 -18.95 5.12
CA LEU A 74 -13.91 -17.49 5.08
C LEU A 74 -12.55 -17.14 4.50
N PHE A 75 -11.49 -17.84 4.90
CA PHE A 75 -10.16 -17.61 4.33
C PHE A 75 -10.10 -17.89 2.82
N ALA A 76 -10.70 -19.00 2.37
CA ALA A 76 -10.80 -19.33 0.95
C ALA A 76 -11.54 -18.23 0.16
N CYS A 77 -12.67 -17.72 0.67
CA CYS A 77 -13.38 -16.58 0.07
C CYS A 77 -12.51 -15.30 0.03
N GLY A 78 -11.72 -15.07 1.07
CA GLY A 78 -10.76 -13.97 1.10
C GLY A 78 -9.67 -14.09 0.04
N LEU A 79 -9.10 -15.29 -0.17
CA LEU A 79 -8.11 -15.56 -1.21
C LEU A 79 -8.68 -15.42 -2.62
N LEU A 80 -9.93 -15.85 -2.83
CA LEU A 80 -10.68 -15.63 -4.08
C LEU A 80 -10.91 -14.13 -4.35
N SER A 81 -11.02 -13.32 -3.30
CA SER A 81 -11.14 -11.86 -3.42
C SER A 81 -9.78 -11.20 -3.73
N LYS A 82 -8.73 -11.57 -2.98
CA LYS A 82 -7.36 -11.08 -3.19
C LYS A 82 -6.32 -11.98 -2.53
N VAL A 83 -5.39 -12.51 -3.33
CA VAL A 83 -4.30 -13.37 -2.86
C VAL A 83 -3.38 -12.75 -1.81
N SER A 84 -3.31 -11.41 -1.70
CA SER A 84 -2.38 -10.75 -0.76
C SER A 84 -2.64 -11.07 0.72
N ILE A 85 -3.76 -11.69 1.06
CA ILE A 85 -4.04 -12.14 2.43
C ILE A 85 -3.45 -13.52 2.76
N PHE A 86 -2.70 -14.14 1.84
CA PHE A 86 -2.03 -15.44 2.04
C PHE A 86 -1.17 -15.56 3.32
N PRO A 87 -0.67 -14.48 3.98
CA PRO A 87 0.04 -14.63 5.25
C PRO A 87 -0.85 -14.96 6.47
N LEU A 88 -2.17 -15.11 6.32
CA LEU A 88 -3.08 -15.47 7.44
C LEU A 88 -2.60 -16.62 8.33
N PRO A 89 -2.17 -17.80 7.82
CA PRO A 89 -1.67 -18.88 8.68
C PRO A 89 -0.55 -18.43 9.63
N LEU A 90 0.34 -17.55 9.18
CA LEU A 90 1.39 -16.98 10.04
C LEU A 90 0.79 -16.05 11.10
N ALA A 91 -0.21 -15.23 10.72
CA ALA A 91 -0.94 -14.38 11.65
C ALA A 91 -1.70 -15.18 12.72
N LEU A 92 -2.26 -16.35 12.38
CA LEU A 92 -2.90 -17.25 13.35
C LEU A 92 -1.87 -17.82 14.34
N LEU A 93 -0.70 -18.25 13.87
CA LEU A 93 0.39 -18.69 14.74
C LEU A 93 0.86 -17.60 15.70
N LEU A 94 0.85 -16.33 15.28
CA LEU A 94 1.15 -15.20 16.16
C LEU A 94 0.12 -15.07 17.28
N PHE A 95 -1.17 -15.30 17.02
CA PHE A 95 -2.18 -15.28 18.08
C PHE A 95 -2.01 -16.43 19.08
N ASP A 96 -1.68 -17.63 18.61
CA ASP A 96 -1.36 -18.77 19.48
C ASP A 96 -0.16 -18.42 20.39
N TYR A 97 0.89 -17.83 19.80
CA TYR A 97 2.05 -17.30 20.53
C TYR A 97 1.66 -16.25 21.56
N LEU A 98 0.78 -15.31 21.21
CA LEU A 98 0.30 -14.25 22.09
C LEU A 98 -0.48 -14.81 23.29
N ARG A 99 -1.31 -15.84 23.06
CA ARG A 99 -2.03 -16.59 24.12
C ARG A 99 -1.10 -17.43 24.99
N GLY A 100 0.15 -17.61 24.57
CA GLY A 100 1.13 -18.40 25.29
C GLY A 100 0.97 -19.90 25.08
N GLU A 101 0.28 -20.31 24.03
CA GLU A 101 0.14 -21.71 23.64
C GLU A 101 1.49 -22.26 23.20
N LYS A 102 1.82 -23.48 23.62
CA LYS A 102 3.03 -24.16 23.13
C LYS A 102 2.76 -24.62 21.70
N LEU A 103 3.59 -24.18 20.75
CA LEU A 103 3.57 -24.63 19.36
C LEU A 103 3.86 -26.14 19.28
N SER A 104 2.82 -26.96 19.47
CA SER A 104 2.90 -28.41 19.33
C SER A 104 2.53 -28.85 17.92
N ALA A 105 2.86 -30.08 17.56
CA ALA A 105 2.48 -30.66 16.28
C ALA A 105 0.96 -30.63 16.04
N SER A 106 0.14 -30.66 17.09
CA SER A 106 -1.32 -30.53 16.98
C SER A 106 -1.74 -29.15 16.49
N HIS A 107 -1.17 -28.08 17.06
CA HIS A 107 -1.46 -26.71 16.64
C HIS A 107 -1.05 -26.52 15.18
N LEU A 108 0.11 -27.01 14.75
CA LEU A 108 0.54 -26.93 13.35
C LEU A 108 -0.40 -27.69 12.40
N LYS A 109 -0.89 -28.87 12.79
CA LYS A 109 -1.85 -29.67 11.99
C LYS A 109 -3.14 -28.91 11.70
N GLU A 110 -3.62 -28.09 12.64
CA GLU A 110 -4.82 -27.27 12.42
C GLU A 110 -4.64 -26.19 11.36
N LYS A 111 -3.39 -25.74 11.13
CA LYS A 111 -3.06 -24.66 10.18
C LYS A 111 -2.74 -25.19 8.79
N VAL A 112 -2.54 -26.50 8.64
CA VAL A 112 -2.32 -27.17 7.34
C VAL A 112 -3.32 -26.73 6.26
N PRO A 113 -4.66 -26.71 6.48
CA PRO A 113 -5.57 -26.24 5.44
C PRO A 113 -5.33 -24.78 5.03
N TYR A 114 -4.96 -23.91 5.96
CA TYR A 114 -4.64 -22.51 5.65
C TYR A 114 -3.34 -22.40 4.85
N PHE A 115 -2.28 -23.10 5.26
CA PHE A 115 -1.02 -23.14 4.50
C PHE A 115 -1.22 -23.73 3.10
N GLY A 116 -2.01 -24.78 2.97
CA GLY A 116 -2.36 -25.38 1.67
C GLY A 116 -3.09 -24.40 0.76
N LEU A 117 -4.11 -23.70 1.26
CA LEU A 117 -4.82 -22.66 0.52
C LEU A 117 -3.90 -21.50 0.12
N SER A 118 -3.08 -21.00 1.05
CA SER A 118 -2.10 -19.95 0.77
C SER A 118 -1.14 -20.34 -0.34
N LEU A 119 -0.61 -21.57 -0.31
CA LEU A 119 0.32 -22.08 -1.32
C LEU A 119 -0.35 -22.20 -2.69
N VAL A 120 -1.54 -22.80 -2.76
CA VAL A 120 -2.29 -22.97 -4.01
C VAL A 120 -2.56 -21.61 -4.68
N PHE A 121 -3.07 -20.64 -3.93
CA PHE A 121 -3.38 -19.32 -4.48
C PHE A 121 -2.13 -18.51 -4.82
N LEU A 122 -1.03 -18.67 -4.07
CA LEU A 122 0.24 -18.04 -4.41
C LEU A 122 0.80 -18.58 -5.73
N VAL A 123 0.76 -19.90 -5.94
CA VAL A 123 1.18 -20.53 -7.20
C VAL A 123 0.31 -20.04 -8.37
N ILE A 124 -1.02 -20.02 -8.21
CA ILE A 124 -1.94 -19.46 -9.22
C ILE A 124 -1.58 -18.01 -9.54
N ALA A 125 -1.30 -17.19 -8.52
CA ALA A 125 -0.96 -15.78 -8.71
C ALA A 125 0.37 -15.56 -9.44
N ILE A 126 1.39 -16.39 -9.14
CA ILE A 126 2.69 -16.34 -9.83
C ILE A 126 2.51 -16.73 -11.30
N ILE A 127 1.80 -17.82 -11.59
CA ILE A 127 1.53 -18.29 -12.95
C ILE A 127 0.72 -17.26 -13.75
N GLY A 128 -0.23 -16.57 -13.10
CA GLY A 128 -1.08 -15.56 -13.72
C GLY A 128 -0.38 -14.23 -14.03
N LYS A 129 0.75 -13.90 -13.35
CA LYS A 129 1.46 -12.62 -13.49
C LYS A 129 2.61 -12.66 -14.52
N LYS A 130 2.41 -13.20 -15.72
CA LYS A 130 3.50 -13.32 -16.72
C LYS A 130 4.10 -11.99 -17.25
N THR A 131 3.48 -10.83 -16.98
CA THR A 131 3.84 -9.55 -17.62
C THR A 131 4.12 -8.39 -16.66
N GLN A 132 4.06 -8.59 -15.33
CA GLN A 132 4.15 -7.48 -14.34
C GLN A 132 4.96 -7.83 -13.08
N VAL A 133 5.79 -8.88 -13.09
CA VAL A 133 6.68 -9.11 -11.94
C VAL A 133 7.81 -8.09 -12.05
N ALA A 134 7.81 -7.14 -11.11
CA ALA A 134 8.94 -6.26 -10.89
C ALA A 134 10.23 -7.07 -10.85
N ASP A 135 11.33 -6.52 -11.36
CA ASP A 135 12.65 -7.11 -11.16
C ASP A 135 12.81 -7.48 -9.67
N PRO A 136 12.94 -8.80 -9.34
CA PRO A 136 12.99 -9.24 -7.96
C PRO A 136 14.13 -8.58 -7.18
N PHE A 137 15.23 -8.27 -7.86
CA PHE A 137 16.39 -7.62 -7.26
C PHE A 137 16.05 -6.22 -6.77
N SER A 138 15.43 -5.40 -7.62
CA SER A 138 14.97 -4.05 -7.25
C SER A 138 13.98 -4.08 -6.09
N SER A 139 13.04 -5.04 -6.10
CA SER A 139 12.04 -5.18 -5.03
C SER A 139 12.68 -5.54 -3.69
N ILE A 140 13.66 -6.45 -3.68
CA ILE A 140 14.37 -6.85 -2.47
C ILE A 140 15.16 -5.67 -1.89
N ILE A 141 15.92 -4.95 -2.73
CA ILE A 141 16.75 -3.82 -2.30
C ILE A 141 15.91 -2.69 -1.72
N LEU A 142 14.76 -2.39 -2.32
CA LEU A 142 13.89 -1.30 -1.89
C LEU A 142 12.94 -1.69 -0.75
N SER A 143 12.77 -2.98 -0.45
CA SER A 143 11.89 -3.43 0.64
C SER A 143 12.14 -2.77 2.01
N PRO A 144 13.39 -2.48 2.43
CA PRO A 144 13.63 -1.78 3.69
C PRO A 144 13.17 -0.32 3.63
N ALA A 145 13.36 0.36 2.48
CA ALA A 145 12.89 1.73 2.28
C ALA A 145 11.35 1.81 2.29
N ALA A 146 10.67 0.83 1.67
CA ALA A 146 9.22 0.71 1.72
C ALA A 146 8.69 0.45 3.14
N PHE A 147 9.37 -0.44 3.90
CA PHE A 147 9.03 -0.69 5.29
C PHE A 147 9.20 0.57 6.15
N LEU A 148 10.34 1.28 6.01
CA LEU A 148 10.61 2.54 6.69
C LEU A 148 9.53 3.59 6.40
N LEU A 149 9.20 3.79 5.14
CA LEU A 149 8.18 4.76 4.72
C LEU A 149 6.80 4.40 5.29
N THR A 150 6.47 3.11 5.31
CA THR A 150 5.20 2.63 5.89
C THR A 150 5.16 2.86 7.41
N VAL A 151 6.26 2.60 8.14
CA VAL A 151 6.37 2.93 9.57
C VAL A 151 6.21 4.43 9.79
N LYS A 152 6.85 5.26 8.97
CA LYS A 152 6.71 6.73 9.03
C LYS A 152 5.25 7.14 8.88
N HIS A 153 4.52 6.62 7.89
CA HIS A 153 3.11 7.00 7.70
C HIS A 153 2.16 6.46 8.78
N VAL A 154 2.50 5.35 9.44
CA VAL A 154 1.75 4.87 10.60
C VAL A 154 1.95 5.78 11.80
N LEU A 155 3.18 6.20 12.09
CA LEU A 155 3.46 7.03 13.27
C LEU A 155 3.09 8.50 13.04
N LEU A 156 3.32 8.99 11.83
CA LEU A 156 3.16 10.37 11.40
C LEU A 156 2.47 10.38 10.02
N PRO A 157 1.13 10.29 9.96
CA PRO A 157 0.37 10.24 8.72
C PRO A 157 0.30 11.60 8.02
N SER A 158 1.46 12.09 7.57
CA SER A 158 1.61 13.34 6.82
C SER A 158 2.12 13.06 5.41
N GLY A 159 1.77 13.94 4.47
CA GLY A 159 2.19 13.79 3.06
C GLY A 159 1.60 12.57 2.35
N LEU A 160 0.47 12.06 2.84
CA LEU A 160 -0.18 10.88 2.27
C LEU A 160 -0.66 11.15 0.83
N SER A 161 -0.35 10.20 -0.07
CA SER A 161 -0.53 10.30 -1.52
C SER A 161 -0.92 8.95 -2.11
N ILE A 162 -1.50 8.93 -3.32
CA ILE A 162 -1.93 7.70 -4.01
C ILE A 162 -0.76 6.75 -4.33
N PHE A 163 0.43 7.30 -4.54
CA PHE A 163 1.65 6.53 -4.77
C PHE A 163 2.87 7.35 -4.34
N TYR A 164 4.01 6.67 -4.18
CA TYR A 164 5.27 7.26 -3.71
C TYR A 164 6.40 6.85 -4.67
N PRO A 165 6.69 7.65 -5.71
CA PRO A 165 7.62 7.28 -6.77
C PRO A 165 9.06 7.25 -6.24
N PHE A 166 9.82 6.27 -6.70
CA PHE A 166 11.25 6.16 -6.49
C PHE A 166 11.96 6.43 -7.81
N VAL A 167 12.60 7.60 -7.92
CA VAL A 167 13.26 8.07 -9.14
C VAL A 167 14.79 7.96 -9.10
N SER A 168 15.35 7.61 -7.95
CA SER A 168 16.79 7.42 -7.77
C SER A 168 17.26 6.08 -8.34
N GLU A 169 18.57 5.95 -8.54
CA GLU A 169 19.17 4.66 -8.82
C GLU A 169 18.94 3.69 -7.65
N VAL A 170 18.57 2.46 -8.00
CA VAL A 170 18.36 1.38 -7.02
C VAL A 170 19.73 0.94 -6.49
N SER A 171 20.01 1.24 -5.23
CA SER A 171 21.29 0.91 -4.60
C SER A 171 21.13 0.56 -3.13
N LEU A 172 21.93 -0.39 -2.66
CA LEU A 172 22.05 -0.71 -1.23
C LEU A 172 22.59 0.46 -0.40
N GLY A 173 23.36 1.36 -1.03
CA GLY A 173 23.89 2.58 -0.39
C GLY A 173 22.89 3.72 -0.31
N HIS A 174 21.71 3.60 -0.92
CA HIS A 174 20.70 4.66 -0.88
C HIS A 174 20.23 4.90 0.56
N GLN A 175 20.19 6.16 1.00
CA GLN A 175 19.92 6.54 2.40
C GLN A 175 18.65 5.87 2.97
N LEU A 176 17.54 5.89 2.22
CA LEU A 176 16.28 5.27 2.65
C LEU A 176 16.39 3.74 2.86
N VAL A 177 17.20 3.06 2.04
CA VAL A 177 17.41 1.61 2.15
C VAL A 177 18.22 1.32 3.41
N VAL A 178 19.33 2.03 3.62
CA VAL A 178 20.18 1.88 4.81
C VAL A 178 19.39 2.19 6.08
N SER A 179 18.65 3.30 6.13
CA SER A 179 17.81 3.64 7.29
C SER A 179 16.73 2.59 7.55
N GLY A 180 16.13 2.03 6.50
CA GLY A 180 15.16 0.95 6.62
C GLY A 180 15.77 -0.35 7.15
N LEU A 181 16.96 -0.71 6.68
CA LEU A 181 17.70 -1.87 7.17
C LEU A 181 18.06 -1.72 8.65
N VAL A 182 18.57 -0.56 9.05
CA VAL A 182 18.88 -0.26 10.45
C VAL A 182 17.63 -0.39 11.32
N LEU A 183 16.49 0.13 10.87
CA LEU A 183 15.22 -0.02 11.59
C LEU A 183 14.80 -1.49 11.73
N ILE A 184 14.83 -2.27 10.64
CA ILE A 184 14.45 -3.70 10.65
C ILE A 184 15.37 -4.50 11.58
N ILE A 185 16.69 -4.28 11.49
CA ILE A 185 17.68 -4.94 12.35
C ILE A 185 17.44 -4.55 13.82
N THR A 186 17.21 -3.27 14.09
CA THR A 186 16.96 -2.79 15.46
C THR A 186 15.71 -3.43 16.04
N LEU A 187 14.61 -3.50 15.27
CA LEU A 187 13.37 -4.17 15.69
C LEU A 187 13.59 -5.68 15.88
N GLY A 188 14.32 -6.32 14.98
CA GLY A 188 14.65 -7.75 15.04
C GLY A 188 15.49 -8.10 16.27
N VAL A 189 16.59 -7.39 16.50
CA VAL A 189 17.45 -7.54 17.68
C VAL A 189 16.66 -7.26 18.96
N SER A 190 15.84 -6.20 18.99
CA SER A 190 14.97 -5.89 20.15
C SER A 190 14.00 -7.03 20.44
N CYS A 191 13.41 -7.65 19.41
CA CYS A 191 12.54 -8.82 19.56
C CYS A 191 13.32 -10.04 20.10
N LEU A 192 14.54 -10.28 19.59
CA LEU A 192 15.39 -11.39 20.04
C LEU A 192 15.87 -11.23 21.48
N ILE A 193 16.18 -10.01 21.93
CA ILE A 193 16.58 -9.76 23.33
C ILE A 193 15.37 -9.88 24.27
N SER A 194 14.19 -9.46 23.80
CA SER A 194 12.98 -9.38 24.63
C SER A 194 12.06 -10.61 24.54
N TYR A 195 12.44 -11.68 23.82
CA TYR A 195 11.55 -12.82 23.52
C TYR A 195 10.97 -13.57 24.71
N LYS A 196 11.71 -13.61 25.82
CA LYS A 196 11.21 -14.20 27.07
C LYS A 196 10.43 -13.21 27.94
N ARG A 197 10.53 -11.90 27.65
CA ARG A 197 10.01 -10.81 28.49
C ARG A 197 8.72 -10.19 27.94
N THR A 198 8.55 -10.08 26.62
CA THR A 198 7.44 -9.32 26.02
C THR A 198 6.82 -9.99 24.78
N ARG A 199 6.01 -11.02 25.00
CA ARG A 199 5.23 -11.69 23.92
C ARG A 199 4.37 -10.69 23.13
N SER A 200 3.75 -9.73 23.82
CA SER A 200 2.90 -8.70 23.23
C SER A 200 3.62 -7.82 22.21
N VAL A 201 4.83 -7.35 22.51
CA VAL A 201 5.57 -6.46 21.60
C VAL A 201 6.01 -7.23 20.35
N ILE A 202 6.47 -8.46 20.52
CA ILE A 202 6.89 -9.33 19.42
C ILE A 202 5.72 -9.66 18.50
N PHE A 203 4.55 -9.97 19.08
CA PHE A 203 3.31 -10.11 18.31
C PHE A 203 3.06 -8.88 17.44
N CYS A 204 3.14 -7.67 18.00
CA CYS A 204 2.84 -6.43 17.26
C CYS A 204 3.84 -6.18 16.11
N VAL A 205 5.14 -6.37 16.35
CA VAL A 205 6.20 -6.16 15.35
C VAL A 205 6.12 -7.21 14.25
N LEU A 206 6.00 -8.50 14.60
CA LEU A 206 5.90 -9.58 13.62
C LEU A 206 4.60 -9.49 12.82
N TRP A 207 3.48 -9.13 13.45
CA TRP A 207 2.20 -8.91 12.76
C TRP A 207 2.35 -7.87 11.67
N PHE A 208 2.92 -6.71 12.03
CA PHE A 208 3.13 -5.61 11.10
C PHE A 208 4.06 -6.01 9.94
N GLY A 209 5.19 -6.65 10.24
CA GLY A 209 6.14 -7.12 9.21
C GLY A 209 5.55 -8.17 8.28
N ILE A 210 4.94 -9.22 8.84
CA ILE A 210 4.37 -10.34 8.07
C ILE A 210 3.27 -9.84 7.13
N LEU A 211 2.35 -8.99 7.60
CA LEU A 211 1.26 -8.52 6.75
C LEU A 211 1.68 -7.48 5.70
N LEU A 212 2.84 -6.85 5.86
CA LEU A 212 3.41 -6.00 4.83
C LEU A 212 4.16 -6.77 3.73
N THR A 213 4.63 -8.00 3.99
CA THR A 213 5.42 -8.77 3.02
C THR A 213 4.84 -8.82 1.59
N PRO A 214 3.52 -8.97 1.34
CA PRO A 214 2.99 -9.00 -0.02
C PRO A 214 3.17 -7.68 -0.78
N SER A 215 3.23 -6.56 -0.04
CA SER A 215 3.42 -5.22 -0.61
C SER A 215 4.89 -4.89 -0.87
N LEU A 216 5.79 -5.41 -0.04
CA LEU A 216 7.23 -5.17 -0.15
C LEU A 216 7.84 -5.73 -1.44
N VAL A 217 7.14 -6.64 -2.13
CA VAL A 217 7.58 -7.25 -3.39
C VAL A 217 6.84 -6.70 -4.62
N ASN A 218 5.93 -5.74 -4.47
CA ASN A 218 5.05 -5.27 -5.54
C ASN A 218 5.23 -3.76 -5.80
N MET A 219 6.44 -3.37 -6.22
CA MET A 219 6.84 -1.97 -6.37
C MET A 219 6.71 -1.42 -7.79
N GLN A 220 6.87 -2.24 -8.82
CA GLN A 220 6.70 -1.80 -10.20
C GLN A 220 5.22 -1.74 -10.56
N ARG A 221 4.74 -0.57 -11.05
CA ARG A 221 3.33 -0.39 -11.47
C ARG A 221 3.17 0.20 -12.86
N GLY A 222 4.26 0.27 -13.61
CA GLY A 222 4.33 0.87 -14.92
C GLY A 222 5.76 0.84 -15.43
N GLY A 223 6.02 1.67 -16.41
CA GLY A 223 7.30 1.77 -17.08
C GLY A 223 7.13 1.88 -18.58
N GLU A 224 8.12 2.52 -19.18
CA GLU A 224 8.18 2.85 -20.61
C GLU A 224 9.65 3.00 -20.99
N LEU A 225 10.01 2.76 -22.25
CA LEU A 225 11.39 2.92 -22.73
C LEU A 225 12.41 2.12 -21.89
N SER A 226 12.03 0.91 -21.47
CA SER A 226 12.84 0.02 -20.61
C SER A 226 13.15 0.56 -19.21
N ILE A 227 12.52 1.67 -18.78
CA ILE A 227 12.68 2.23 -17.45
C ILE A 227 11.40 1.92 -16.65
N PRO A 228 11.47 1.19 -15.52
CA PRO A 228 10.29 0.84 -14.72
C PRO A 228 9.78 2.04 -13.90
N ASP A 229 8.47 2.14 -13.70
CA ASP A 229 7.89 3.04 -12.69
C ASP A 229 7.86 2.32 -11.34
N LEU A 230 8.82 2.67 -10.48
CA LEU A 230 8.96 2.11 -9.14
C LEU A 230 8.24 2.97 -8.11
N TYR A 231 7.39 2.35 -7.29
CA TYR A 231 6.69 3.00 -6.19
C TYR A 231 6.95 2.23 -4.89
N LEU A 232 7.49 2.91 -3.87
CA LEU A 232 7.92 2.27 -2.62
C LEU A 232 6.76 1.59 -1.89
N THR A 233 5.60 2.25 -1.78
CA THR A 233 4.44 1.72 -1.05
C THR A 233 3.12 2.32 -1.57
N SER A 234 2.01 1.92 -0.97
CA SER A 234 0.72 2.63 -0.98
C SER A 234 0.06 2.45 0.38
N ASP A 235 -0.69 3.46 0.82
CA ASP A 235 -1.27 3.52 2.16
C ASP A 235 -2.19 2.32 2.42
N ARG A 236 -2.96 1.90 1.40
CA ARG A 236 -3.85 0.73 1.47
C ARG A 236 -3.16 -0.58 1.86
N TYR A 237 -1.86 -0.72 1.64
CA TYR A 237 -1.16 -1.96 2.01
C TYR A 237 -0.98 -2.10 3.52
N ALA A 238 -1.03 -0.99 4.26
CA ALA A 238 -0.98 -1.01 5.71
C ALA A 238 -2.33 -1.41 6.35
N TYR A 239 -3.43 -1.55 5.59
CA TYR A 239 -4.79 -1.73 6.14
C TYR A 239 -4.87 -2.81 7.24
N LEU A 240 -4.47 -4.05 6.94
CA LEU A 240 -4.45 -5.14 7.92
C LEU A 240 -3.21 -5.10 8.84
N ALA A 241 -2.07 -4.62 8.32
CA ALA A 241 -0.83 -4.52 9.07
C ALA A 241 -0.96 -3.58 10.27
N LEU A 242 -1.76 -2.50 10.15
CA LEU A 242 -2.01 -1.50 11.19
C LEU A 242 -2.57 -2.11 12.48
N LEU A 243 -3.16 -3.31 12.43
CA LEU A 243 -3.59 -4.00 13.64
C LEU A 243 -2.43 -4.27 14.60
N GLY A 244 -1.20 -4.50 14.13
CA GLY A 244 -0.03 -4.67 15.00
C GLY A 244 0.20 -3.45 15.90
N PRO A 245 0.41 -2.24 15.32
CA PRO A 245 0.45 -0.98 16.08
C PRO A 245 -0.78 -0.73 16.97
N VAL A 246 -1.99 -1.05 16.50
CA VAL A 246 -3.22 -0.89 17.29
C VAL A 246 -3.24 -1.80 18.53
N PHE A 247 -2.79 -3.05 18.39
CA PHE A 247 -2.61 -3.97 19.53
C PHE A 247 -1.56 -3.42 20.50
N LEU A 248 -0.45 -2.85 20.00
CA LEU A 248 0.57 -2.24 20.85
C LEU A 248 -0.02 -1.13 21.73
N VAL A 249 -0.83 -0.23 21.14
CA VAL A 249 -1.56 0.80 21.89
C VAL A 249 -2.48 0.18 22.94
N GLY A 250 -3.19 -0.91 22.60
CA GLY A 250 -4.05 -1.63 23.54
C GLY A 250 -3.29 -2.18 24.75
N PHE A 251 -2.10 -2.76 24.54
CA PHE A 251 -1.25 -3.23 25.64
C PHE A 251 -0.70 -2.09 26.51
N LEU A 252 -0.35 -0.95 25.90
CA LEU A 252 0.10 0.23 26.63
C LEU A 252 -1.03 0.84 27.48
N LEU A 253 -2.25 0.85 26.96
CA LEU A 253 -3.42 1.41 27.64
C LEU A 253 -3.84 0.66 28.90
N GLN A 254 -3.50 -0.62 29.02
CA GLN A 254 -3.71 -1.36 30.28
C GLN A 254 -2.89 -0.77 31.45
N LYS A 255 -1.82 -0.03 31.15
CA LYS A 255 -0.86 0.49 32.13
C LYS A 255 -0.83 2.03 32.19
N THR A 256 -1.61 2.73 31.38
CA THR A 256 -1.48 4.18 31.18
C THR A 256 -2.86 4.84 31.00
N SER A 257 -2.92 6.17 31.13
CA SER A 257 -4.13 6.97 30.95
C SER A 257 -4.69 6.90 29.51
N TRP A 258 -6.01 6.98 29.41
CA TRP A 258 -6.78 6.95 28.15
C TRP A 258 -6.85 8.29 27.42
N LYS A 259 -6.43 9.39 28.05
CA LYS A 259 -6.56 10.74 27.48
C LYS A 259 -5.76 10.95 26.19
N LEU A 260 -4.51 10.47 26.16
CA LEU A 260 -3.62 10.65 25.02
C LEU A 260 -4.12 9.92 23.75
N PRO A 261 -4.54 8.64 23.79
CA PRO A 261 -5.13 8.00 22.62
C PRO A 261 -6.38 8.69 22.09
N LEU A 262 -7.24 9.24 22.96
CA LEU A 262 -8.42 9.98 22.48
C LEU A 262 -8.03 11.25 21.74
N LEU A 263 -7.00 11.97 22.21
CA LEU A 263 -6.46 13.12 21.49
C LEU A 263 -5.89 12.69 20.12
N ILE A 264 -5.13 11.59 20.08
CA ILE A 264 -4.60 11.04 18.83
C ILE A 264 -5.74 10.67 17.87
N ILE A 265 -6.81 10.02 18.37
CA ILE A 265 -8.00 9.67 17.57
C ILE A 265 -8.68 10.93 17.02
N ALA A 266 -8.80 11.99 17.81
CA ALA A 266 -9.39 13.25 17.36
C ALA A 266 -8.54 13.90 16.24
N VAL A 267 -7.22 13.98 16.44
CA VAL A 267 -6.27 14.49 15.44
C VAL A 267 -6.30 13.65 14.17
N PHE A 268 -6.24 12.33 14.30
CA PHE A 268 -6.33 11.40 13.18
C PHE A 268 -7.68 11.48 12.46
N GLY A 269 -8.78 11.71 13.18
CA GLY A 269 -10.09 12.00 12.60
C GLY A 269 -10.08 13.24 11.71
N CYS A 270 -9.50 14.35 12.19
CA CYS A 270 -9.35 15.57 11.39
C CYS A 270 -8.49 15.35 10.14
N ILE A 271 -7.36 14.66 10.27
CA ILE A 271 -6.48 14.35 9.13
C ILE A 271 -7.21 13.41 8.14
N THR A 272 -7.97 12.44 8.63
CA THR A 272 -8.77 11.53 7.80
C THR A 272 -9.81 12.27 6.97
N ILE A 273 -10.52 13.24 7.55
CA ILE A 273 -11.48 14.09 6.83
C ILE A 273 -10.79 14.90 5.74
N ALA A 274 -9.65 15.53 6.06
CA ALA A 274 -8.86 16.26 5.07
C ALA A 274 -8.36 15.33 3.95
N GLN A 275 -7.88 14.14 4.31
CA GLN A 275 -7.37 13.16 3.36
C GLN A 275 -8.46 12.67 2.41
N GLN A 276 -9.69 12.45 2.88
CA GLN A 276 -10.83 12.08 2.03
C GLN A 276 -11.11 13.13 0.94
N GLY A 277 -10.89 14.41 1.22
CA GLY A 277 -11.03 15.49 0.24
C GLY A 277 -10.19 15.28 -1.02
N TYR A 278 -8.96 14.76 -0.88
CA TYR A 278 -8.09 14.48 -2.02
C TYR A 278 -8.57 13.29 -2.87
N TRP A 279 -9.36 12.36 -2.29
CA TRP A 279 -9.91 11.22 -3.00
C TRP A 279 -11.23 11.50 -3.73
N ASN A 280 -11.76 12.73 -3.62
CA ASN A 280 -13.07 13.08 -4.17
C ASN A 280 -13.09 13.19 -5.71
N ASN A 281 -11.97 13.58 -6.33
CA ASN A 281 -11.84 13.62 -7.79
C ASN A 281 -10.38 13.44 -8.24
N SER A 282 -10.19 13.10 -9.51
CA SER A 282 -8.86 12.81 -10.06
C SER A 282 -7.93 14.02 -10.06
N SER A 283 -8.42 15.23 -10.27
CA SER A 283 -7.58 16.44 -10.24
C SER A 283 -7.00 16.69 -8.84
N ALA A 284 -7.82 16.59 -7.79
CA ALA A 284 -7.36 16.70 -6.40
C ALA A 284 -6.40 15.58 -6.02
N LEU A 285 -6.67 14.35 -6.50
CA LEU A 285 -5.87 13.17 -6.22
C LEU A 285 -4.45 13.26 -6.79
N PHE A 286 -4.31 13.70 -8.05
CA PHE A 286 -3.01 13.89 -8.69
C PHE A 286 -2.35 15.21 -8.27
N GLY A 287 -3.14 16.26 -8.01
CA GLY A 287 -2.65 17.52 -7.43
C GLY A 287 -1.95 17.27 -6.10
N ARG A 288 -2.52 16.38 -5.27
CA ARG A 288 -1.90 15.97 -4.01
C ARG A 288 -0.51 15.36 -4.18
N VAL A 289 -0.24 14.63 -5.26
CA VAL A 289 1.10 14.08 -5.54
C VAL A 289 2.10 15.23 -5.73
N VAL A 290 1.72 16.25 -6.49
CA VAL A 290 2.53 17.45 -6.75
C VAL A 290 2.74 18.25 -5.46
N ASP A 291 1.68 18.47 -4.67
CA ASP A 291 1.75 19.19 -3.39
C ASP A 291 2.69 18.51 -2.37
N THR A 292 2.86 17.20 -2.49
CA THR A 292 3.81 16.44 -1.65
C THR A 292 5.26 16.48 -2.17
N ASN A 293 5.54 17.33 -3.17
CA ASN A 293 6.84 17.49 -3.83
C ASN A 293 7.43 16.18 -4.34
N GLN A 294 6.58 15.27 -4.83
CA GLN A 294 7.02 14.01 -5.39
C GLN A 294 7.28 14.16 -6.90
N PRO A 295 8.47 13.85 -7.42
CA PRO A 295 8.75 13.90 -8.85
C PRO A 295 7.95 12.82 -9.56
N SER A 296 6.93 13.21 -10.33
CA SER A 296 5.99 12.26 -10.93
C SER A 296 5.51 12.70 -12.30
N HIS A 297 6.12 12.13 -13.35
CA HIS A 297 5.65 12.30 -14.73
C HIS A 297 4.18 11.89 -14.89
N VAL A 298 3.74 10.86 -14.14
CA VAL A 298 2.36 10.36 -14.16
C VAL A 298 1.39 11.41 -13.61
N ALA A 299 1.74 12.08 -12.50
CA ALA A 299 0.86 13.09 -11.92
C ALA A 299 0.74 14.30 -12.83
N TYR A 300 1.87 14.83 -13.29
CA TYR A 300 1.92 15.96 -14.21
C TYR A 300 1.20 15.68 -15.53
N THR A 301 1.38 14.50 -16.13
CA THR A 301 0.69 14.12 -17.37
C THR A 301 -0.82 14.03 -17.19
N ASN A 302 -1.30 13.46 -16.07
CA ASN A 302 -2.74 13.40 -15.81
C ASN A 302 -3.33 14.79 -15.52
N LEU A 303 -2.66 15.60 -14.72
CA LEU A 303 -3.07 16.99 -14.46
C LEU A 303 -3.09 17.83 -15.74
N GLY A 304 -2.10 17.68 -16.62
CA GLY A 304 -2.08 18.32 -17.93
C GLY A 304 -3.29 17.93 -18.77
N GLY A 305 -3.62 16.62 -18.80
CA GLY A 305 -4.85 16.15 -19.45
C GLY A 305 -6.12 16.77 -18.89
N PHE A 306 -6.24 16.95 -17.57
CA PHE A 306 -7.39 17.63 -16.96
C PHE A 306 -7.41 19.13 -17.29
N ALA A 307 -6.26 19.78 -17.33
CA ALA A 307 -6.15 21.18 -17.73
C ALA A 307 -6.62 21.38 -19.19
N VAL A 308 -6.27 20.47 -20.10
CA VAL A 308 -6.80 20.46 -21.48
C VAL A 308 -8.32 20.32 -21.50
N GLN A 309 -8.88 19.39 -20.72
CA GLN A 309 -10.33 19.21 -20.63
C GLN A 309 -11.05 20.43 -20.07
N ALA A 310 -10.41 21.16 -19.17
CA ALA A 310 -10.91 22.42 -18.61
C ALA A 310 -10.71 23.64 -19.54
N GLY A 311 -10.09 23.46 -20.72
CA GLY A 311 -9.77 24.55 -21.66
C GLY A 311 -8.58 25.41 -21.25
N ASN A 312 -7.86 25.06 -20.16
CA ASN A 312 -6.65 25.75 -19.73
C ASN A 312 -5.43 25.21 -20.48
N ILE A 313 -5.28 25.61 -21.74
CA ILE A 313 -4.21 25.12 -22.62
C ILE A 313 -2.83 25.57 -22.16
N GLU A 314 -2.68 26.82 -21.71
CA GLU A 314 -1.40 27.33 -21.19
C GLU A 314 -0.96 26.59 -19.92
N GLY A 315 -1.88 26.34 -18.98
CA GLY A 315 -1.59 25.52 -17.81
C GLY A 315 -1.23 24.07 -18.15
N ALA A 316 -1.86 23.51 -19.19
CA ALA A 316 -1.53 22.18 -19.68
C ALA A 316 -0.11 22.12 -20.28
N GLU A 317 0.33 23.15 -20.99
CA GLU A 317 1.70 23.28 -21.50
C GLU A 317 2.71 23.15 -20.37
N THR A 318 2.59 23.98 -19.33
CA THR A 318 3.48 23.95 -18.16
C THR A 318 3.48 22.58 -17.49
N LEU A 319 2.30 21.96 -17.32
CA LEU A 319 2.20 20.65 -16.68
C LEU A 319 2.87 19.55 -17.52
N PHE A 320 2.77 19.59 -18.85
CA PHE A 320 3.47 18.60 -19.67
C PHE A 320 4.99 18.86 -19.74
N GLU A 321 5.44 20.11 -19.65
CA GLU A 321 6.87 20.45 -19.51
C GLU A 321 7.46 19.92 -18.19
N GLU A 322 6.72 20.07 -17.08
CA GLU A 322 7.08 19.48 -15.78
C GLU A 322 7.08 17.94 -15.83
N ALA A 323 6.13 17.33 -16.57
CA ALA A 323 6.12 15.89 -16.77
C ALA A 323 7.39 15.39 -17.45
N LEU A 324 7.84 16.07 -18.51
CA LEU A 324 9.07 15.75 -19.24
C LEU A 324 10.33 15.99 -18.41
N SER A 325 10.32 17.04 -17.59
CA SER A 325 11.41 17.35 -16.66
C SER A 325 11.56 16.26 -15.58
N ALA A 326 10.43 15.74 -15.08
CA ALA A 326 10.44 14.62 -14.14
C ALA A 326 10.90 13.32 -14.81
N ARG A 327 10.40 13.04 -16.02
CA ARG A 327 10.85 11.93 -16.87
C ARG A 327 10.32 12.09 -18.29
N ARG A 328 11.21 11.99 -19.27
CA ARG A 328 10.82 11.90 -20.68
C ARG A 328 10.05 10.60 -20.95
N THR A 329 8.81 10.73 -21.40
CA THR A 329 7.93 9.62 -21.79
C THR A 329 7.27 9.96 -23.12
N THR A 330 6.98 8.95 -23.94
CA THR A 330 6.31 9.15 -25.24
C THR A 330 4.95 9.83 -25.05
N ARG A 331 4.23 9.49 -23.98
CA ARG A 331 2.94 10.11 -23.66
C ARG A 331 3.06 11.60 -23.37
N ALA A 332 4.03 12.02 -22.55
CA ALA A 332 4.22 13.44 -22.25
C ALA A 332 4.73 14.20 -23.49
N LEU A 333 5.62 13.60 -24.30
CA LEU A 333 6.11 14.18 -25.56
C LEU A 333 4.95 14.41 -26.53
N PHE A 334 4.11 13.39 -26.74
CA PHE A 334 2.97 13.44 -27.63
C PHE A 334 1.98 14.53 -27.20
N ASN A 335 1.64 14.58 -25.91
CA ASN A 335 0.69 15.54 -25.38
C ASN A 335 1.23 16.96 -25.46
N LEU A 336 2.50 17.19 -25.11
CA LEU A 336 3.11 18.52 -25.24
C LEU A 336 3.17 18.96 -26.71
N ALA A 337 3.53 18.06 -27.64
CA ALA A 337 3.55 18.36 -29.07
C ALA A 337 2.17 18.80 -29.59
N GLN A 338 1.10 18.15 -29.14
CA GLN A 338 -0.26 18.56 -29.46
C GLN A 338 -0.60 19.95 -28.94
N ILE A 339 -0.18 20.26 -27.70
CA ILE A 339 -0.43 21.57 -27.08
C ILE A 339 0.36 22.68 -27.77
N LYS A 340 1.66 22.45 -28.04
CA LYS A 340 2.50 23.40 -28.79
C LYS A 340 1.90 23.70 -30.17
N ALA A 341 1.43 22.68 -30.89
CA ALA A 341 0.78 22.87 -32.18
C ALA A 341 -0.52 23.68 -32.07
N HIS A 342 -1.34 23.43 -31.03
CA HIS A 342 -2.57 24.19 -30.79
C HIS A 342 -2.30 25.67 -30.46
N LEU A 343 -1.20 25.96 -29.76
CA LEU A 343 -0.76 27.31 -29.43
C LEU A 343 -0.04 28.02 -30.59
N GLY A 344 0.04 27.40 -31.78
CA GLY A 344 0.76 27.96 -32.94
C GLY A 344 2.28 27.87 -32.86
N LYS A 345 2.83 27.20 -31.84
CA LYS A 345 4.27 26.91 -31.67
C LYS A 345 4.66 25.69 -32.53
N THR A 346 4.49 25.82 -33.84
CA THR A 346 4.58 24.71 -34.80
C THR A 346 5.96 24.05 -34.84
N GLU A 347 7.04 24.84 -34.80
CA GLU A 347 8.41 24.31 -34.81
C GLU A 347 8.71 23.46 -33.56
N ASP A 348 8.26 23.89 -32.38
CA ASP A 348 8.42 23.13 -31.14
C ASP A 348 7.63 21.82 -31.18
N ALA A 349 6.42 21.86 -31.74
CA ALA A 349 5.59 20.67 -31.92
C ALA A 349 6.26 19.64 -32.85
N ILE A 350 6.84 20.10 -33.97
CA ILE A 350 7.58 19.25 -34.90
C ILE A 350 8.74 18.55 -34.18
N LYS A 351 9.58 19.30 -33.47
CA LYS A 351 10.73 18.75 -32.71
C LYS A 351 10.29 17.68 -31.70
N LEU A 352 9.20 17.91 -30.98
CA LEU A 352 8.68 16.95 -30.00
C LEU A 352 8.12 15.68 -30.65
N TYR A 353 7.47 15.78 -31.82
CA TYR A 353 7.03 14.59 -32.57
C TYR A 353 8.22 13.83 -33.16
N GLU A 354 9.24 14.51 -33.68
CA GLU A 354 10.47 13.89 -34.16
C GLU A 354 11.17 13.14 -33.02
N GLU A 355 11.32 13.78 -31.85
CA GLU A 355 11.88 13.13 -30.67
C GLU A 355 11.09 11.88 -30.26
N LEU A 356 9.75 11.96 -30.24
CA LEU A 356 8.91 10.80 -29.96
C LEU A 356 9.15 9.68 -30.97
N LEU A 357 9.22 9.99 -32.26
CA LEU A 357 9.45 9.00 -33.32
C LEU A 357 10.86 8.42 -33.30
N LEU A 358 11.86 9.12 -32.74
CA LEU A 358 13.17 8.53 -32.45
C LEU A 358 13.08 7.44 -31.37
N LEU A 359 12.23 7.66 -30.36
CA LEU A 359 12.02 6.71 -29.26
C LEU A 359 11.07 5.57 -29.64
N THR A 360 10.06 5.84 -30.46
CA THR A 360 9.06 4.88 -30.92
C THR A 360 8.77 5.09 -32.41
N PRO A 361 9.61 4.53 -33.30
CA PRO A 361 9.51 4.76 -34.74
C PRO A 361 8.16 4.37 -35.34
N ASP A 362 7.47 3.40 -34.73
CA ASP A 362 6.20 2.85 -35.21
C ASP A 362 4.95 3.58 -34.70
N ASP A 363 5.09 4.71 -33.98
CA ASP A 363 3.94 5.50 -33.54
C ASP A 363 3.24 6.19 -34.72
N LYS A 364 2.19 5.53 -35.24
CA LYS A 364 1.36 6.01 -36.35
C LYS A 364 0.68 7.34 -36.03
N SER A 365 0.30 7.56 -34.77
CA SER A 365 -0.40 8.78 -34.36
C SER A 365 0.53 9.97 -34.43
N ALA A 366 1.75 9.83 -33.91
CA ALA A 366 2.78 10.87 -33.98
C ALA A 366 3.17 11.17 -35.44
N ARG A 367 3.38 10.14 -36.27
CA ARG A 367 3.72 10.30 -37.69
C ARG A 367 2.64 11.07 -38.47
N ASN A 368 1.38 10.71 -38.26
CA ASN A 368 0.25 11.38 -38.92
C ASN A 368 0.09 12.84 -38.47
N LYS A 369 0.41 13.15 -37.21
CA LYS A 369 0.36 14.53 -36.70
C LYS A 369 1.52 15.36 -37.23
N LEU A 370 2.73 14.81 -37.24
CA LEU A 370 3.92 15.44 -37.82
C LEU A 370 3.72 15.77 -39.30
N GLN A 371 3.20 14.82 -40.10
CA GLN A 371 2.94 15.05 -41.53
C GLN A 371 1.94 16.17 -41.81
N LYS A 372 1.04 16.49 -40.86
CA LYS A 372 0.08 17.60 -41.03
C LYS A 372 0.67 18.97 -40.69
N LEU A 373 1.81 19.02 -40.01
CA LEU A 373 2.49 20.24 -39.58
C LEU A 373 3.61 20.67 -40.55
N LEU A 374 4.10 19.73 -41.35
CA LEU A 374 4.99 19.95 -42.49
C LEU A 374 4.15 20.31 -43.72
#